data_AF-A0AAN6FPI2-F1
#
_entry.id   AF-A0AAN6FPI2-F1
#
_cell.length_a   1.000
_cell.length_b   1.000
_cell.length_c   1.000
_cell.angle_alpha   90.00
_cell.angle_beta   90.00
_cell.angle_gamma   90.00
#
_symmetry.space_group_name_H-M   'P 1'
#
loop_
_entity.id
_entity.type
_entity.pdbx_description
1 polymer ?
#
loop_
_entity_poly.entity_id
_entity_poly.type
_entity_poly.pdbx_seq_one_letter_code
_entity_poly.pdbx_strand_id
1 'polypeptide(L)'
;MARPVAGVRNKTLIVTLPGSPKGAKENLEAILPQLAHACQQAAGADSRSLHVGGTQQLEREAGLKAQSTVQDTSKHQHHHHSHNRSHGHGHSGHTGPKAHTKPEDRSVSNDPNAGPTQRYRESPYPMLAVEEALKLIAEHTPDPTILRSAVNESIVGCVLAEDVTARESVPAFRASIVDGYAIVASNHPLVPSTKGLFPVTGISHAQAGEVAKLGTGEVARITTGAPLPPGATAVVMVEDTVLRSMTEDGKEEDEIEILTDAIKEGENVREVGSDVRAGDVVMRKGEGMTAVGGEFGLLASVGTQEISVYKQPVVGVLSTGDEIIPHDRSGDLKLGEVRDTNRPTLLTAVRGSGFEAVDLGIASDKPGALETALRDALRTVDIVITSGGVSMGELDLLKPTIERSLGGTIHFGRVSMKPGKPTTFATVPVKPNDSSDRKRKAIFSLPGNPASAVVTYQLFVLPALQKMAGFSPPWGLPKVKVVLEHEVRMDPKRAEYHRAVVEAKEDGLLYATSTGFQRSSRIGSFKGANALLCLPPRPGTLARGEKVDALLMGKIISAL
;
A
#
# COMPACT_ATOMS: atom_id res chain seq x y z
N MET A 1 6.58 -33.03 -33.78
CA MET A 1 7.91 -33.61 -33.47
C MET A 1 8.26 -33.26 -32.04
N ALA A 2 8.07 -34.19 -31.09
CA ALA A 2 8.56 -34.00 -29.73
C ALA A 2 10.08 -34.18 -29.76
N ARG A 3 10.83 -33.20 -29.27
CA ARG A 3 12.28 -33.36 -29.07
C ARG A 3 12.46 -34.32 -27.90
N PRO A 4 13.26 -35.40 -28.01
CA PRO A 4 13.53 -36.26 -26.87
C PRO A 4 14.25 -35.43 -25.79
N VAL A 5 13.77 -35.53 -24.55
CA VAL A 5 14.35 -34.87 -23.37
C VAL A 5 14.68 -35.97 -22.36
N ALA A 6 15.89 -35.93 -21.80
CA ALA A 6 16.30 -36.80 -20.70
C ALA A 6 16.94 -35.95 -19.59
N GLY A 7 16.68 -36.31 -18.33
CA GLY A 7 17.22 -35.60 -17.16
C GLY A 7 17.11 -36.43 -15.88
N VAL A 8 17.74 -35.97 -14.80
CA VAL A 8 17.75 -36.64 -13.49
C VAL A 8 17.20 -35.70 -12.43
N ARG A 9 16.29 -36.19 -11.58
CA ARG A 9 15.79 -35.48 -10.39
C ARG A 9 15.77 -36.43 -9.19
N ASN A 10 16.47 -36.08 -8.10
CA ASN A 10 16.52 -36.86 -6.86
C ASN A 10 16.77 -38.37 -7.08
N LYS A 11 17.80 -38.71 -7.88
CA LYS A 11 18.18 -40.08 -8.28
C LYS A 11 17.20 -40.81 -9.22
N THR A 12 16.18 -40.13 -9.72
CA THR A 12 15.26 -40.66 -10.73
C THR A 12 15.65 -40.19 -12.11
N LEU A 13 15.90 -41.12 -13.02
CA LEU A 13 16.07 -40.85 -14.46
C LEU A 13 14.70 -40.66 -15.12
N ILE A 14 14.52 -39.55 -15.82
CA ILE A 14 13.30 -39.19 -16.54
C ILE A 14 13.64 -39.09 -18.03
N VAL A 15 12.95 -39.87 -18.86
CA VAL A 15 13.12 -39.86 -20.32
C VAL A 15 11.77 -39.71 -21.01
N THR A 16 11.67 -38.77 -21.94
CA THR A 16 10.45 -38.51 -22.70
C THR A 16 10.52 -39.20 -24.06
N LEU A 17 9.60 -40.14 -24.32
CA LEU A 17 9.48 -40.82 -25.60
C LEU A 17 8.39 -40.16 -26.47
N PRO A 18 8.49 -40.23 -27.82
CA PRO A 18 7.44 -39.75 -28.72
C PRO A 18 6.10 -40.47 -28.49
N GLY A 19 4.99 -39.78 -28.75
CA GLY A 19 3.64 -40.36 -28.55
C GLY A 19 3.21 -41.41 -29.59
N SER A 20 3.91 -41.54 -30.71
CA SER A 20 3.60 -42.60 -31.69
C SER A 20 4.19 -43.93 -31.23
N PRO A 21 3.45 -45.07 -31.30
CA PRO A 21 3.96 -46.37 -30.86
C PRO A 21 5.27 -46.78 -31.55
N LYS A 22 5.39 -46.48 -32.85
CA LYS A 22 6.62 -46.73 -33.62
C LYS A 22 7.78 -45.86 -33.15
N GLY A 23 7.54 -44.56 -32.95
CA GLY A 23 8.58 -43.63 -32.50
C GLY A 23 9.04 -43.89 -31.07
N ALA A 24 8.11 -44.27 -30.18
CA ALA A 24 8.43 -44.69 -28.81
C ALA A 24 9.36 -45.92 -28.81
N LYS A 25 9.04 -46.92 -29.63
CA LYS A 25 9.84 -48.15 -29.76
C LYS A 25 11.25 -47.86 -30.28
N GLU A 26 11.37 -47.14 -31.40
CA GLU A 26 12.67 -46.82 -32.01
C GLU A 26 13.56 -45.96 -31.09
N ASN A 27 12.96 -44.99 -30.37
CA ASN A 27 13.72 -44.14 -29.43
C ASN A 27 14.11 -44.90 -28.17
N LEU A 28 13.26 -45.82 -27.68
CA LEU A 28 13.58 -46.65 -26.53
C LEU A 28 14.68 -47.67 -26.87
N GLU A 29 14.63 -48.29 -28.06
CA GLU A 29 15.67 -49.20 -28.55
C GLU A 29 17.02 -48.48 -28.69
N ALA A 30 17.03 -47.21 -29.13
CA ALA A 30 18.25 -46.43 -29.29
C ALA A 30 18.95 -46.08 -27.97
N ILE A 31 18.21 -45.92 -26.88
CA ILE A 31 18.76 -45.56 -25.55
C ILE A 31 18.92 -46.76 -24.61
N LEU A 32 18.32 -47.91 -24.95
CA LEU A 32 18.32 -49.11 -24.14
C LEU A 32 19.74 -49.52 -23.67
N PRO A 33 20.77 -49.50 -24.53
CA PRO A 33 22.13 -49.88 -24.15
C PRO A 33 22.73 -48.97 -23.05
N GLN A 34 22.31 -47.70 -22.99
CA GLN A 34 22.87 -46.70 -22.08
C GLN A 34 22.03 -46.52 -20.80
N LEU A 35 20.79 -47.03 -20.77
CA LEU A 35 19.90 -46.88 -19.61
C LEU A 35 20.48 -47.47 -18.32
N ALA A 36 21.12 -48.64 -18.40
CA ALA A 36 21.73 -49.28 -17.24
C ALA A 36 22.82 -48.40 -16.60
N HIS A 37 23.69 -47.83 -17.44
CA HIS A 37 24.74 -46.92 -17.00
C HIS A 37 24.16 -45.61 -16.43
N ALA A 38 23.16 -45.04 -17.09
CA ALA A 38 22.49 -43.82 -16.63
C ALA A 38 21.80 -44.00 -15.28
N CYS A 39 21.19 -45.17 -15.03
CA CYS A 39 20.59 -45.50 -13.73
C CYS A 39 21.64 -45.64 -12.61
N GLN A 40 22.79 -46.23 -12.90
CA GLN A 40 23.90 -46.33 -11.93
C GLN A 40 24.47 -44.95 -11.57
N GLN A 41 24.65 -44.08 -12.57
CA GLN A 41 25.07 -42.69 -12.33
C GLN A 41 24.01 -41.91 -11.54
N ALA A 42 22.73 -42.07 -11.85
CA ALA A 42 21.64 -41.43 -11.11
C ALA A 42 21.58 -41.89 -9.64
N ALA A 43 21.95 -43.14 -9.34
CA ALA A 43 22.03 -43.67 -7.97
C ALA A 43 23.20 -43.10 -7.14
N GLY A 44 24.19 -42.48 -7.79
CA GLY A 44 25.36 -41.84 -7.17
C GLY A 44 26.67 -42.62 -7.30
N ALA A 45 26.80 -43.53 -8.27
CA ALA A 45 28.05 -44.25 -8.53
C ALA A 45 29.13 -43.31 -9.12
N ASP A 46 30.39 -43.46 -8.66
CA ASP A 46 31.53 -42.65 -9.12
C ASP A 46 31.91 -43.02 -10.56
N SER A 47 31.83 -42.03 -11.46
CA SER A 47 32.05 -42.19 -12.91
C SER A 47 33.43 -42.74 -13.26
N ARG A 48 34.43 -42.59 -12.38
CA ARG A 48 35.78 -43.16 -12.59
C ARG A 48 35.87 -44.66 -12.36
N SER A 49 35.04 -45.23 -11.49
CA SER A 49 35.05 -46.68 -11.19
C SER A 49 34.40 -47.53 -12.30
N LEU A 50 33.48 -46.94 -13.07
CA LEU A 50 32.76 -47.59 -14.18
C LEU A 50 33.57 -47.64 -15.50
N HIS A 51 34.63 -46.84 -15.64
CA HIS A 51 35.44 -46.77 -16.87
C HIS A 51 36.60 -47.78 -16.95
N VAL A 52 36.80 -48.62 -15.93
CA VAL A 52 37.91 -49.61 -15.90
C VAL A 52 37.66 -50.83 -16.82
N GLY A 53 36.45 -50.99 -17.36
CA GLY A 53 36.08 -52.11 -18.25
C GLY A 53 35.66 -51.76 -19.68
N GLY A 54 35.44 -50.47 -19.97
CA GLY A 54 34.83 -50.03 -21.24
C GLY A 54 33.37 -50.47 -21.42
N THR A 55 32.63 -49.78 -22.28
CA THR A 55 31.21 -50.09 -22.60
C THR A 55 31.01 -51.53 -23.10
N GLN A 56 32.05 -52.14 -23.68
CA GLN A 56 32.04 -53.51 -24.17
C GLN A 56 31.92 -54.59 -23.07
N GLN A 57 32.38 -54.33 -21.84
CA GLN A 57 32.23 -55.28 -20.72
C GLN A 57 30.79 -55.28 -20.20
N LEU A 58 30.17 -54.10 -20.10
CA LEU A 58 28.77 -53.93 -19.72
C LEU A 58 27.80 -54.48 -20.79
N GLU A 59 28.13 -54.33 -22.08
CA GLU A 59 27.36 -54.92 -23.18
C GLU A 59 27.40 -56.46 -23.18
N ARG A 60 28.53 -57.06 -22.77
CA ARG A 60 28.67 -58.51 -22.59
C ARG A 60 27.89 -59.04 -21.39
N GLU A 61 27.95 -58.35 -20.25
CA GLU A 61 27.19 -58.71 -19.04
C GLU A 61 25.67 -58.54 -19.25
N ALA A 62 25.25 -57.63 -20.14
CA ALA A 62 23.87 -57.43 -20.56
C ALA A 62 23.40 -58.33 -21.73
N GLY A 63 24.26 -59.19 -22.30
CA GLY A 63 23.88 -60.18 -23.31
C GLY A 63 23.65 -59.66 -24.74
N LEU A 64 24.22 -58.52 -25.12
CA LEU A 64 23.98 -57.88 -26.42
C LEU A 64 25.13 -58.17 -27.41
N LYS A 65 24.84 -58.76 -28.58
CA LYS A 65 25.80 -58.99 -29.68
C LYS A 65 25.70 -57.89 -30.74
N ALA A 66 26.80 -57.21 -31.06
CA ALA A 66 26.89 -56.26 -32.17
C ALA A 66 27.37 -56.94 -33.47
N GLN A 67 26.65 -56.72 -34.57
CA GLN A 67 27.13 -56.98 -35.93
C GLN A 67 27.85 -55.73 -36.46
N SER A 68 29.11 -55.91 -36.87
CA SER A 68 29.94 -54.90 -37.51
C SER A 68 29.75 -54.90 -39.02
N THR A 69 29.49 -53.74 -39.62
CA THR A 69 29.86 -53.47 -41.02
C THR A 69 30.35 -52.03 -41.13
N VAL A 70 31.66 -51.92 -41.39
CA VAL A 70 32.39 -50.74 -41.80
C VAL A 70 32.19 -50.59 -43.31
N GLN A 71 31.92 -49.38 -43.80
CA GLN A 71 32.46 -48.97 -45.09
C GLN A 71 32.60 -47.44 -45.19
N ASP A 72 33.78 -47.07 -45.69
CA ASP A 72 34.38 -45.76 -45.82
C ASP A 72 34.15 -45.22 -47.24
N THR A 73 34.57 -43.96 -47.45
CA THR A 73 34.92 -43.28 -48.70
C THR A 73 33.93 -42.26 -49.30
N SER A 74 34.39 -41.00 -49.36
CA SER A 74 34.81 -40.29 -50.59
C SER A 74 34.30 -38.84 -50.76
N LYS A 75 35.18 -38.06 -51.38
CA LYS A 75 35.15 -36.61 -51.67
C LYS A 75 34.33 -36.27 -52.93
N HIS A 76 33.99 -34.97 -53.07
CA HIS A 76 34.01 -34.09 -54.27
C HIS A 76 32.85 -33.06 -54.20
N GLN A 77 33.13 -31.76 -54.05
CA GLN A 77 33.31 -30.72 -55.07
C GLN A 77 32.06 -30.36 -55.93
N HIS A 78 31.70 -29.07 -55.80
CA HIS A 78 30.87 -28.14 -56.59
C HIS A 78 30.05 -28.65 -57.79
N HIS A 79 28.82 -28.14 -57.92
CA HIS A 79 28.41 -27.25 -59.03
C HIS A 79 27.01 -26.65 -58.79
N HIS A 80 26.88 -25.37 -59.14
CA HIS A 80 25.62 -24.64 -59.30
C HIS A 80 24.75 -25.24 -60.40
N HIS A 81 23.44 -25.31 -60.20
CA HIS A 81 22.45 -25.04 -61.26
C HIS A 81 21.13 -24.54 -60.68
N SER A 82 20.69 -23.39 -61.19
CA SER A 82 19.35 -22.85 -61.04
C SER A 82 18.39 -23.63 -61.91
N HIS A 83 17.27 -24.11 -61.36
CA HIS A 83 16.09 -24.41 -62.14
C HIS A 83 14.82 -23.97 -61.42
N ASN A 84 14.18 -23.00 -62.07
CA ASN A 84 12.84 -22.52 -61.85
C ASN A 84 11.85 -23.64 -62.23
N ARG A 85 11.06 -24.16 -61.29
CA ARG A 85 9.82 -24.91 -61.58
C ARG A 85 8.77 -24.63 -60.50
N SER A 86 7.69 -24.01 -60.94
CA SER A 86 6.42 -23.92 -60.22
C SER A 86 5.79 -25.32 -60.14
N HIS A 87 5.51 -25.77 -58.92
CA HIS A 87 4.57 -26.86 -58.69
C HIS A 87 3.69 -26.49 -57.50
N GLY A 88 2.41 -26.26 -57.79
CA GLY A 88 1.37 -26.16 -56.78
C GLY A 88 1.16 -27.51 -56.14
N HIS A 89 1.22 -27.54 -54.81
CA HIS A 89 0.75 -28.67 -54.02
C HIS A 89 -0.25 -28.17 -52.98
N GLY A 90 -1.46 -28.73 -53.06
CA GLY A 90 -2.54 -28.48 -52.11
C GLY A 90 -2.10 -28.84 -50.69
N HIS A 91 -2.31 -27.90 -49.78
CA HIS A 91 -2.11 -28.11 -48.36
C HIS A 91 -3.16 -29.09 -47.82
N SER A 92 -2.75 -30.33 -47.54
CA SER A 92 -3.49 -31.18 -46.60
C SER A 92 -3.39 -30.54 -45.22
N GLY A 93 -4.53 -30.15 -44.67
CA GLY A 93 -4.62 -29.46 -43.38
C GLY A 93 -3.95 -30.25 -42.26
N HIS A 94 -2.81 -29.77 -41.80
CA HIS A 94 -2.38 -30.04 -40.44
C HIS A 94 -3.38 -29.36 -39.52
N THR A 95 -4.33 -30.13 -38.98
CA THR A 95 -5.08 -29.73 -37.81
C THR A 95 -4.07 -29.56 -36.68
N GLY A 96 -3.64 -28.31 -36.48
CA GLY A 96 -2.82 -27.94 -35.33
C GLY A 96 -3.51 -28.42 -34.05
N PRO A 97 -2.74 -28.78 -33.00
CA PRO A 97 -3.32 -29.23 -31.74
C PRO A 97 -4.36 -28.21 -31.26
N LYS A 98 -5.62 -28.66 -31.14
CA LYS A 98 -6.69 -27.85 -30.54
C LYS A 98 -6.33 -27.65 -29.08
N ALA A 99 -5.99 -26.42 -28.70
CA ALA A 99 -5.80 -26.07 -27.30
C ALA A 99 -7.10 -26.34 -26.53
N HIS A 100 -7.00 -27.13 -25.45
CA HIS A 100 -8.11 -27.46 -24.56
C HIS A 100 -8.48 -26.31 -23.60
N THR A 101 -7.84 -25.15 -23.73
CA THR A 101 -8.15 -23.92 -22.99
C THR A 101 -9.04 -23.01 -23.82
N LYS A 102 -10.08 -22.46 -23.19
CA LYS A 102 -10.90 -21.42 -23.82
C LYS A 102 -9.99 -20.22 -24.12
N PRO A 103 -10.28 -19.40 -25.15
CA PRO A 103 -9.47 -18.23 -25.48
C PRO A 103 -9.26 -17.28 -24.29
N GLU A 104 -10.25 -17.18 -23.40
CA GLU A 104 -10.23 -16.41 -22.14
C GLU A 104 -9.26 -16.96 -21.08
N ASP A 105 -8.92 -18.26 -21.12
CA ASP A 105 -8.04 -18.93 -20.14
C ASP A 105 -6.56 -18.97 -20.59
N ARG A 106 -6.22 -18.33 -21.72
CA ARG A 106 -4.86 -18.36 -22.27
C ARG A 106 -4.03 -17.23 -21.68
N SER A 107 -2.82 -17.53 -21.20
CA SER A 107 -1.88 -16.51 -20.74
C SER A 107 -1.57 -15.53 -21.86
N VAL A 108 -1.72 -14.24 -21.59
CA VAL A 108 -1.50 -13.16 -22.56
C VAL A 108 -0.01 -12.78 -22.61
N SER A 109 0.72 -13.02 -21.52
CA SER A 109 2.15 -12.76 -21.42
C SER A 109 3.03 -13.61 -22.34
N ASN A 110 4.19 -13.05 -22.70
CA ASN A 110 5.22 -13.75 -23.48
C ASN A 110 5.65 -15.04 -22.78
N ASP A 111 5.95 -16.09 -23.55
CA ASP A 111 6.56 -17.29 -23.00
C ASP A 111 8.05 -17.05 -22.67
N PRO A 112 8.48 -17.14 -21.40
CA PRO A 112 9.88 -16.97 -21.03
C PRO A 112 10.79 -17.99 -21.73
N ASN A 113 10.25 -19.18 -22.05
CA ASN A 113 10.99 -20.25 -22.72
C ASN A 113 11.10 -20.06 -24.24
N ALA A 114 10.36 -19.11 -24.80
CA ALA A 114 10.45 -18.77 -26.22
C ALA A 114 11.65 -17.83 -26.47
N GLY A 115 12.44 -18.17 -27.49
CA GLY A 115 13.57 -17.34 -27.91
C GLY A 115 13.15 -15.93 -28.35
N PRO A 116 14.08 -14.96 -28.39
CA PRO A 116 13.76 -13.54 -28.61
C PRO A 116 13.12 -13.25 -29.97
N THR A 117 13.27 -14.15 -30.94
CA THR A 117 12.71 -14.07 -32.29
C THR A 117 11.22 -14.43 -32.35
N GLN A 118 10.71 -15.16 -31.36
CA GLN A 118 9.33 -15.65 -31.32
C GLN A 118 8.42 -14.81 -30.39
N ARG A 119 8.94 -13.73 -29.82
CA ARG A 119 8.20 -12.85 -28.91
C ARG A 119 7.41 -11.80 -29.66
N TYR A 120 6.32 -11.34 -29.05
CA TYR A 120 5.59 -10.21 -29.58
C TYR A 120 6.48 -8.97 -29.60
N ARG A 121 6.53 -8.28 -30.76
CA ARG A 121 7.22 -7.00 -30.91
C ARG A 121 6.42 -5.82 -30.35
N GLU A 122 5.13 -6.06 -30.11
CA GLU A 122 4.23 -5.15 -29.42
C GLU A 122 3.76 -5.80 -28.12
N SER A 123 3.48 -4.98 -27.10
CA SER A 123 2.91 -5.54 -25.87
C SER A 123 1.53 -6.09 -26.14
N PRO A 124 1.22 -7.29 -25.64
CA PRO A 124 -0.10 -7.87 -25.79
C PRO A 124 -1.15 -7.17 -24.90
N TYR A 125 -0.70 -6.37 -23.92
CA TYR A 125 -1.55 -5.51 -23.11
C TYR A 125 -1.83 -4.16 -23.79
N PRO A 126 -3.11 -3.72 -23.88
CA PRO A 126 -3.47 -2.41 -24.41
C PRO A 126 -2.91 -1.29 -23.53
N MET A 127 -2.78 -0.10 -24.11
CA MET A 127 -2.33 1.09 -23.39
C MET A 127 -3.55 1.82 -22.83
N LEU A 128 -3.71 1.82 -21.50
CA LEU A 128 -4.84 2.45 -20.83
C LEU A 128 -4.57 3.91 -20.49
N ALA A 129 -5.62 4.73 -20.40
CA ALA A 129 -5.53 6.03 -19.73
C ALA A 129 -5.31 5.86 -18.21
N VAL A 130 -4.82 6.89 -17.53
CA VAL A 130 -4.57 6.81 -16.08
C VAL A 130 -5.87 6.65 -15.31
N GLU A 131 -6.92 7.33 -15.74
CA GLU A 131 -8.26 7.26 -15.15
C GLU A 131 -8.88 5.87 -15.29
N GLU A 132 -8.63 5.17 -16.40
CA GLU A 132 -9.07 3.79 -16.61
C GLU A 132 -8.31 2.81 -15.71
N ALA A 133 -6.99 2.99 -15.58
CA ALA A 133 -6.17 2.20 -14.67
C ALA A 133 -6.63 2.37 -13.20
N LEU A 134 -6.94 3.60 -12.78
CA LEU A 134 -7.49 3.91 -11.46
C LEU A 134 -8.85 3.25 -11.21
N LYS A 135 -9.72 3.19 -12.23
CA LYS A 135 -11.01 2.47 -12.14
C LYS A 135 -10.81 0.98 -11.91
N LEU A 136 -9.91 0.34 -12.68
CA LEU A 136 -9.58 -1.08 -12.49
C LEU A 136 -8.97 -1.36 -11.12
N ILE A 137 -8.14 -0.45 -10.60
CA ILE A 137 -7.61 -0.54 -9.24
C ILE A 137 -8.74 -0.46 -8.22
N ALA A 138 -9.63 0.52 -8.33
CA ALA A 138 -10.79 0.66 -7.45
C ALA A 138 -11.68 -0.60 -7.46
N GLU A 139 -11.91 -1.18 -8.64
CA GLU A 139 -12.77 -2.34 -8.84
C GLU A 139 -12.17 -3.63 -8.28
N HIS A 140 -10.88 -3.88 -8.54
CA HIS A 140 -10.27 -5.18 -8.23
C HIS A 140 -9.38 -5.22 -6.98
N THR A 141 -9.11 -4.06 -6.37
CA THR A 141 -8.49 -4.02 -5.04
C THR A 141 -9.43 -4.68 -4.02
N PRO A 142 -8.95 -5.63 -3.19
CA PRO A 142 -9.76 -6.29 -2.18
C PRO A 142 -10.48 -5.30 -1.25
N ASP A 143 -11.66 -5.68 -0.78
CA ASP A 143 -12.43 -4.85 0.15
C ASP A 143 -11.79 -4.84 1.55
N PRO A 144 -11.97 -3.74 2.30
CA PRO A 144 -11.40 -3.61 3.63
C PRO A 144 -11.99 -4.66 4.59
N THR A 145 -11.17 -5.09 5.55
CA THR A 145 -11.60 -6.01 6.62
C THR A 145 -11.79 -5.23 7.92
N ILE A 146 -12.81 -5.56 8.70
CA ILE A 146 -13.10 -4.90 9.98
C ILE A 146 -12.42 -5.67 11.12
N LEU A 147 -11.88 -4.94 12.09
CA LEU A 147 -11.40 -5.46 13.37
C LEU A 147 -11.85 -4.56 14.53
N ARG A 148 -11.94 -5.12 15.73
CA ARG A 148 -12.11 -4.33 16.96
C ARG A 148 -10.74 -3.95 17.50
N SER A 149 -10.59 -2.70 17.90
CA SER A 149 -9.38 -2.19 18.54
C SER A 149 -9.73 -1.50 19.84
N ALA A 150 -8.87 -1.67 20.85
CA ALA A 150 -8.89 -0.83 22.03
C ALA A 150 -8.57 0.63 21.63
N VAL A 151 -9.18 1.59 22.33
CA VAL A 151 -8.87 3.02 22.17
C VAL A 151 -7.57 3.32 22.92
N ASN A 152 -6.48 3.41 22.17
CA ASN A 152 -5.16 3.82 22.62
C ASN A 152 -4.42 4.52 21.47
N GLU A 153 -3.19 4.98 21.69
CA GLU A 153 -2.45 5.79 20.72
C GLU A 153 -2.17 5.07 19.39
N SER A 154 -2.24 3.73 19.35
CA SER A 154 -2.02 2.94 18.13
C SER A 154 -3.15 3.07 17.10
N ILE A 155 -4.31 3.61 17.47
CA ILE A 155 -5.44 3.78 16.55
C ILE A 155 -5.26 4.97 15.61
N VAL A 156 -4.24 5.81 15.81
CA VAL A 156 -3.90 6.92 14.90
C VAL A 156 -3.66 6.39 13.48
N GLY A 157 -4.28 7.02 12.48
CA GLY A 157 -4.25 6.59 11.09
C GLY A 157 -5.30 5.54 10.71
N CYS A 158 -6.00 4.94 11.68
CA CYS A 158 -7.11 4.03 11.40
C CYS A 158 -8.38 4.78 10.98
N VAL A 159 -9.28 4.09 10.27
CA VAL A 159 -10.59 4.61 9.87
C VAL A 159 -11.68 3.79 10.54
N LEU A 160 -12.70 4.46 11.07
CA LEU A 160 -13.85 3.82 11.71
C LEU A 160 -14.66 2.99 10.71
N ALA A 161 -15.00 1.77 11.12
CA ALA A 161 -15.86 0.87 10.37
C ALA A 161 -17.34 0.98 10.75
N GLU A 162 -17.64 1.60 11.90
CA GLU A 162 -18.98 1.79 12.47
C GLU A 162 -19.06 3.15 13.16
N ASP A 163 -20.28 3.66 13.34
CA ASP A 163 -20.52 4.88 14.14
C ASP A 163 -20.18 4.61 15.61
N VAL A 164 -19.59 5.60 16.28
CA VAL A 164 -19.30 5.54 17.71
C VAL A 164 -20.28 6.44 18.46
N THR A 165 -20.92 5.88 19.48
CA THR A 165 -21.87 6.59 20.35
C THR A 165 -21.24 6.88 21.71
N ALA A 166 -21.55 8.05 22.27
CA ALA A 166 -21.09 8.45 23.59
C ALA A 166 -21.68 7.52 24.66
N ARG A 167 -20.82 6.94 25.51
CA ARG A 167 -21.26 6.12 26.64
C ARG A 167 -21.72 6.96 27.82
N GLU A 168 -21.14 8.13 27.95
CA GLU A 168 -21.32 9.06 29.07
C GLU A 168 -21.59 10.46 28.54
N SER A 169 -22.33 11.25 29.31
CA SER A 169 -22.52 12.67 29.03
C SER A 169 -21.27 13.46 29.41
N VAL A 170 -20.93 14.48 28.62
CA VAL A 170 -19.82 15.41 28.90
C VAL A 170 -20.40 16.83 29.01
N PRO A 171 -20.25 17.50 30.17
CA PRO A 171 -19.79 16.95 31.45
C PRO A 171 -20.80 15.93 32.03
N ALA A 172 -20.31 15.03 32.88
CA ALA A 172 -21.14 13.99 33.54
C ALA A 172 -21.97 14.52 34.72
N PHE A 173 -21.65 15.72 35.19
CA PHE A 173 -22.29 16.44 36.28
C PHE A 173 -22.37 17.94 35.94
N ARG A 174 -23.20 18.69 36.67
CA ARG A 174 -23.26 20.16 36.53
C ARG A 174 -21.94 20.74 37.01
N ALA A 175 -21.25 21.50 36.17
CA ALA A 175 -19.90 22.00 36.47
C ALA A 175 -19.81 23.53 36.35
N SER A 176 -18.91 24.14 37.12
CA SER A 176 -18.65 25.58 36.99
C SER A 176 -17.92 25.93 35.69
N ILE A 177 -18.29 27.05 35.05
CA ILE A 177 -17.56 27.65 33.91
C ILE A 177 -16.41 28.54 34.38
N VAL A 178 -16.52 29.10 35.58
CA VAL A 178 -15.60 30.11 36.12
C VAL A 178 -15.09 29.72 37.51
N ASP A 179 -14.02 30.36 37.96
CA ASP A 179 -13.62 30.35 39.37
C ASP A 179 -14.43 31.40 40.13
N GLY A 180 -14.95 31.05 41.31
CA GLY A 180 -15.73 31.96 42.13
C GLY A 180 -16.59 31.25 43.16
N TYR A 181 -17.89 31.58 43.21
CA TYR A 181 -18.79 31.14 44.27
C TYR A 181 -20.09 30.57 43.69
N ALA A 182 -20.38 29.31 44.02
CA ALA A 182 -21.67 28.69 43.74
C ALA A 182 -22.73 29.27 44.68
N ILE A 183 -23.87 29.66 44.11
CA ILE A 183 -24.96 30.30 44.83
C ILE A 183 -26.30 29.64 44.52
N VAL A 184 -27.29 29.87 45.39
CA VAL A 184 -28.70 29.58 45.11
C VAL A 184 -29.37 30.86 44.59
N ALA A 185 -29.18 31.16 43.31
CA ALA A 185 -29.89 32.23 42.62
C ALA A 185 -31.39 31.91 42.59
N SER A 186 -32.16 32.59 43.43
CA SER A 186 -33.61 32.41 43.57
C SER A 186 -34.25 33.71 44.07
N ASN A 187 -35.51 33.97 43.72
CA ASN A 187 -36.29 35.10 44.26
C ASN A 187 -36.86 34.75 45.66
N HIS A 188 -36.00 34.23 46.55
CA HIS A 188 -36.44 33.82 47.87
C HIS A 188 -36.68 35.06 48.76
N PRO A 189 -37.79 35.15 49.53
CA PRO A 189 -38.08 36.33 50.35
C PRO A 189 -36.97 36.70 51.35
N LEU A 190 -36.21 35.71 51.82
CA LEU A 190 -35.07 35.92 52.73
C LEU A 190 -33.77 36.38 52.03
N VAL A 191 -33.66 36.18 50.71
CA VAL A 191 -32.50 36.57 49.90
C VAL A 191 -33.03 37.21 48.61
N PRO A 192 -33.46 38.48 48.67
CA PRO A 192 -34.17 39.13 47.57
C PRO A 192 -33.25 39.55 46.41
N SER A 193 -31.93 39.49 46.60
CA SER A 193 -30.91 39.85 45.61
C SER A 193 -29.71 38.92 45.71
N THR A 194 -29.04 38.68 44.59
CA THR A 194 -27.74 37.98 44.57
C THR A 194 -26.58 38.88 45.01
N LYS A 195 -26.82 40.19 45.15
CA LYS A 195 -25.86 41.18 45.66
C LYS A 195 -25.97 41.29 47.17
N GLY A 196 -24.84 41.23 47.88
CA GLY A 196 -24.80 41.36 49.33
C GLY A 196 -23.70 40.53 49.98
N LEU A 197 -23.73 40.49 51.32
CA LEU A 197 -22.82 39.69 52.14
C LEU A 197 -23.36 38.28 52.31
N PHE A 198 -22.49 37.28 52.12
CA PHE A 198 -22.84 35.87 52.26
C PHE A 198 -21.75 35.07 52.97
N PRO A 199 -22.13 34.14 53.86
CA PRO A 199 -21.20 33.21 54.48
C PRO A 199 -20.73 32.13 53.50
N VAL A 200 -19.44 31.84 53.51
CA VAL A 200 -18.83 30.74 52.74
C VAL A 200 -18.93 29.45 53.56
N THR A 201 -19.84 28.57 53.18
CA THR A 201 -20.18 27.36 53.98
C THR A 201 -19.58 26.07 53.43
N GLY A 202 -18.92 26.14 52.28
CA GLY A 202 -18.29 24.99 51.65
C GLY A 202 -17.28 25.36 50.58
N ILE A 203 -16.45 24.38 50.23
CA ILE A 203 -15.46 24.49 49.16
C ILE A 203 -15.66 23.28 48.24
N SER A 204 -15.95 23.53 46.97
CA SER A 204 -16.03 22.52 45.92
C SER A 204 -14.78 22.60 45.04
N HIS A 205 -13.91 21.60 45.20
CA HIS A 205 -12.73 21.41 44.35
C HIS A 205 -13.05 20.46 43.19
N ALA A 206 -12.28 20.52 42.10
CA ALA A 206 -12.35 19.59 40.97
C ALA A 206 -11.82 18.17 41.32
N GLN A 207 -12.26 17.60 42.43
CA GLN A 207 -11.95 16.25 42.90
C GLN A 207 -13.25 15.43 43.01
N ALA A 208 -13.15 14.12 42.81
CA ALA A 208 -14.28 13.22 42.99
C ALA A 208 -14.64 13.11 44.49
N GLY A 209 -15.91 13.31 44.84
CA GLY A 209 -16.38 13.21 46.22
C GLY A 209 -17.84 13.65 46.42
N GLU A 210 -18.35 13.46 47.62
CA GLU A 210 -19.65 13.99 48.04
C GLU A 210 -19.50 15.46 48.46
N VAL A 211 -20.34 16.33 47.89
CA VAL A 211 -20.38 17.76 48.22
C VAL A 211 -21.64 18.01 49.06
N ALA A 212 -21.49 18.73 50.17
CA ALA A 212 -22.62 19.11 51.02
C ALA A 212 -23.64 19.95 50.23
N LYS A 213 -24.94 19.79 50.57
CA LYS A 213 -26.01 20.58 49.95
C LYS A 213 -25.89 22.04 50.38
N LEU A 214 -25.90 22.95 49.42
CA LEU A 214 -25.88 24.39 49.65
C LEU A 214 -27.28 24.90 50.03
N GLY A 215 -27.38 25.60 51.16
CA GLY A 215 -28.59 26.26 51.61
C GLY A 215 -28.86 27.60 50.92
N THR A 216 -30.09 28.10 51.03
CA THR A 216 -30.44 29.44 50.55
C THR A 216 -29.77 30.50 51.44
N GLY A 217 -29.06 31.45 50.82
CA GLY A 217 -28.31 32.48 51.55
C GLY A 217 -26.92 32.05 51.97
N GLU A 218 -26.48 30.86 51.55
CA GLU A 218 -25.11 30.39 51.71
C GLU A 218 -24.41 30.37 50.36
N VAL A 219 -23.09 30.51 50.36
CA VAL A 219 -22.26 30.35 49.16
C VAL A 219 -21.18 29.31 49.38
N ALA A 220 -20.71 28.70 48.29
CA ALA A 220 -19.58 27.78 48.34
C ALA A 220 -18.51 28.19 47.33
N ARG A 221 -17.26 28.28 47.76
CA ARG A 221 -16.14 28.54 46.84
C ARG A 221 -16.03 27.39 45.86
N ILE A 222 -15.96 27.69 44.57
CA ILE A 222 -15.93 26.70 43.49
C ILE A 222 -14.90 27.10 42.44
N THR A 223 -14.16 26.11 41.94
CA THR A 223 -13.22 26.31 40.84
C THR A 223 -13.82 25.87 39.50
N THR A 224 -13.27 26.36 38.39
CA THR A 224 -13.65 25.96 37.03
C THR A 224 -13.60 24.44 36.88
N GLY A 225 -14.69 23.86 36.35
CA GLY A 225 -14.82 22.41 36.15
C GLY A 225 -15.18 21.60 37.40
N ALA A 226 -15.22 22.21 38.60
CA ALA A 226 -15.65 21.53 39.81
C ALA A 226 -17.16 21.25 39.80
N PRO A 227 -17.61 20.17 40.47
CA PRO A 227 -19.03 19.83 40.56
C PRO A 227 -19.80 20.91 41.33
N LEU A 228 -20.96 21.29 40.80
CA LEU A 228 -21.86 22.20 41.46
C LEU A 228 -22.42 21.54 42.74
N PRO A 229 -22.31 22.17 43.92
CA PRO A 229 -22.93 21.66 45.14
C PRO A 229 -24.43 21.43 44.95
N PRO A 230 -25.01 20.34 45.50
CA PRO A 230 -26.45 20.13 45.45
C PRO A 230 -27.20 21.36 45.97
N GLY A 231 -28.21 21.83 45.24
CA GLY A 231 -28.97 23.04 45.60
C GLY A 231 -28.47 24.34 44.96
N ALA A 232 -27.20 24.42 44.56
CA ALA A 232 -26.69 25.56 43.80
C ALA A 232 -27.35 25.65 42.41
N THR A 233 -27.66 26.87 41.98
CA THR A 233 -28.35 27.14 40.70
C THR A 233 -27.53 28.00 39.75
N ALA A 234 -26.51 28.71 40.23
CA ALA A 234 -25.63 29.58 39.43
C ALA A 234 -24.23 29.71 40.07
N VAL A 235 -23.28 30.28 39.32
CA VAL A 235 -21.94 30.64 39.83
C VAL A 235 -21.65 32.11 39.56
N VAL A 236 -21.16 32.82 40.57
CA VAL A 236 -20.62 34.18 40.44
C VAL A 236 -19.12 34.11 40.29
N MET A 237 -18.56 34.82 39.30
CA MET A 237 -17.11 34.87 39.11
C MET A 237 -16.41 35.62 40.25
N VAL A 238 -15.20 35.20 40.60
CA VAL A 238 -14.45 35.76 41.74
C VAL A 238 -14.22 37.27 41.59
N GLU A 239 -14.09 37.78 40.37
CA GLU A 239 -13.89 39.19 40.04
C GLU A 239 -15.09 40.07 40.45
N ASP A 240 -16.29 39.49 40.56
CA ASP A 240 -17.51 40.16 41.00
C ASP A 240 -17.73 40.02 42.52
N THR A 241 -16.67 39.66 43.27
CA THR A 241 -16.73 39.49 44.72
C THR A 241 -15.61 40.21 45.47
N VAL A 242 -15.82 40.48 46.75
CA VAL A 242 -14.82 41.05 47.66
C VAL A 242 -14.78 40.22 48.93
N LEU A 243 -13.59 39.80 49.35
CA LEU A 243 -13.38 39.12 50.62
C LEU A 243 -13.64 40.08 51.79
N ARG A 244 -14.48 39.66 52.76
CA ARG A 244 -14.91 40.50 53.88
C ARG A 244 -14.35 40.02 55.21
N SER A 245 -14.39 38.72 55.47
CA SER A 245 -13.73 38.09 56.62
C SER A 245 -13.03 36.80 56.22
N MET A 246 -12.04 36.42 57.02
CA MET A 246 -11.38 35.13 56.97
C MET A 246 -11.73 34.35 58.23
N THR A 247 -11.65 33.03 58.15
CA THR A 247 -11.71 32.11 59.29
C THR A 247 -10.67 32.46 60.36
N GLU A 248 -10.89 32.05 61.61
CA GLU A 248 -10.01 32.40 62.74
C GLU A 248 -8.54 31.97 62.55
N ASP A 249 -8.30 30.91 61.76
CA ASP A 249 -6.95 30.43 61.44
C ASP A 249 -6.30 31.15 60.23
N GLY A 250 -7.06 32.05 59.59
CA GLY A 250 -6.64 32.88 58.46
C GLY A 250 -6.40 32.12 57.15
N LYS A 251 -6.88 30.87 57.04
CA LYS A 251 -6.58 30.03 55.86
C LYS A 251 -7.70 30.01 54.83
N GLU A 252 -8.94 30.16 55.28
CA GLU A 252 -10.11 30.11 54.41
C GLU A 252 -10.96 31.37 54.54
N GLU A 253 -11.74 31.62 53.49
CA GLU A 253 -12.72 32.70 53.41
C GLU A 253 -13.91 32.35 54.31
N ASP A 254 -14.37 33.31 55.11
CA ASP A 254 -15.50 33.12 56.03
C ASP A 254 -16.75 33.86 55.52
N GLU A 255 -16.58 35.12 55.09
CA GLU A 255 -17.65 35.92 54.49
C GLU A 255 -17.14 36.68 53.26
N ILE A 256 -17.96 36.71 52.21
CA ILE A 256 -17.68 37.43 50.96
C ILE A 256 -18.84 38.34 50.61
N GLU A 257 -18.56 39.44 49.93
CA GLU A 257 -19.57 40.30 49.33
C GLU A 257 -19.64 40.06 47.82
N ILE A 258 -20.83 39.72 47.33
CA ILE A 258 -21.14 39.71 45.90
C ILE A 258 -21.54 41.12 45.48
N LEU A 259 -20.87 41.65 44.45
CA LEU A 259 -21.02 43.04 44.00
C LEU A 259 -22.15 43.24 42.97
N THR A 260 -22.63 42.15 42.37
CA THR A 260 -23.57 42.14 41.24
C THR A 260 -24.91 41.50 41.61
N ASP A 261 -26.01 42.12 41.19
CA ASP A 261 -27.39 41.63 41.33
C ASP A 261 -27.94 41.00 40.04
N ALA A 262 -27.10 40.89 39.00
CA ALA A 262 -27.51 40.48 37.67
C ALA A 262 -27.51 38.95 37.45
N ILE A 263 -27.06 38.16 38.45
CA ILE A 263 -26.82 36.73 38.30
C ILE A 263 -28.14 35.96 38.24
N LYS A 264 -28.33 35.18 37.18
CA LYS A 264 -29.53 34.37 36.95
C LYS A 264 -29.28 32.89 37.17
N GLU A 265 -30.38 32.16 37.37
CA GLU A 265 -30.33 30.69 37.38
C GLU A 265 -29.73 30.15 36.07
N GLY A 266 -28.82 29.18 36.20
CA GLY A 266 -28.06 28.58 35.11
C GLY A 266 -26.82 29.37 34.67
N GLU A 267 -26.59 30.56 35.21
CA GLU A 267 -25.45 31.40 34.82
C GLU A 267 -24.12 30.81 35.29
N ASN A 268 -23.14 30.79 34.38
CA ASN A 268 -21.82 30.19 34.56
C ASN A 268 -21.84 28.71 34.97
N VAL A 269 -22.89 27.96 34.60
CA VAL A 269 -23.01 26.52 34.81
C VAL A 269 -23.01 25.78 33.47
N ARG A 270 -22.18 24.74 33.37
CA ARG A 270 -22.29 23.70 32.33
C ARG A 270 -23.23 22.61 32.81
N GLU A 271 -24.37 22.49 32.14
CA GLU A 271 -25.34 21.44 32.42
C GLU A 271 -24.85 20.06 31.96
N VAL A 272 -25.40 19.01 32.56
CA VAL A 272 -25.04 17.62 32.22
C VAL A 272 -25.26 17.37 30.73
N GLY A 273 -24.22 16.92 30.04
CA GLY A 273 -24.25 16.65 28.61
C GLY A 273 -24.46 17.90 27.74
N SER A 274 -24.05 19.08 28.22
CA SER A 274 -24.05 20.31 27.42
C SER A 274 -23.16 20.20 26.18
N ASP A 275 -22.08 19.43 26.27
CA ASP A 275 -21.11 19.28 25.17
C ASP A 275 -21.44 18.03 24.34
N VAL A 276 -21.67 16.91 25.02
CA VAL A 276 -22.07 15.64 24.42
C VAL A 276 -23.04 14.92 25.33
N ARG A 277 -24.17 14.41 24.82
CA ARG A 277 -25.11 13.60 25.60
C ARG A 277 -24.80 12.12 25.43
N ALA A 278 -25.00 11.35 26.49
CA ALA A 278 -24.97 9.89 26.37
C ALA A 278 -25.94 9.43 25.27
N GLY A 279 -25.44 8.57 24.37
CA GLY A 279 -26.16 8.08 23.19
C GLY A 279 -25.95 8.91 21.92
N ASP A 280 -25.36 10.12 21.98
CA ASP A 280 -25.04 10.90 20.78
C ASP A 280 -24.00 10.18 19.92
N VAL A 281 -24.12 10.26 18.60
CA VAL A 281 -23.08 9.80 17.67
C VAL A 281 -21.95 10.83 17.65
N VAL A 282 -20.82 10.48 18.25
CA VAL A 282 -19.65 11.38 18.39
C VAL A 282 -18.70 11.28 17.22
N MET A 283 -18.65 10.12 16.55
CA MET A 283 -17.87 9.90 15.35
C MET A 283 -18.63 8.98 14.39
N ARG A 284 -18.53 9.25 13.10
CA ARG A 284 -19.22 8.47 12.06
C ARG A 284 -18.31 7.45 11.41
N LYS A 285 -18.91 6.36 10.93
CA LYS A 285 -18.26 5.40 10.03
C LYS A 285 -17.59 6.13 8.86
N GLY A 286 -16.34 5.78 8.59
CA GLY A 286 -15.53 6.36 7.53
C GLY A 286 -14.71 7.58 7.96
N GLU A 287 -14.88 8.08 9.18
CA GLU A 287 -13.99 9.09 9.76
C GLU A 287 -12.65 8.47 10.20
N GLY A 288 -11.56 9.20 9.94
CA GLY A 288 -10.20 8.76 10.22
C GLY A 288 -9.65 9.36 11.51
N MET A 289 -8.88 8.58 12.26
CA MET A 289 -8.17 9.03 13.44
C MET A 289 -6.95 9.86 13.03
N THR A 290 -6.99 11.17 13.19
CA THR A 290 -5.89 12.03 12.76
C THR A 290 -4.81 12.15 13.84
N ALA A 291 -3.59 12.53 13.43
CA ALA A 291 -2.53 12.87 14.36
C ALA A 291 -2.70 14.27 15.00
N VAL A 292 -3.77 15.01 14.67
CA VAL A 292 -4.11 16.29 15.32
C VAL A 292 -4.63 16.04 16.74
N GLY A 293 -5.23 14.86 16.98
CA GLY A 293 -5.63 14.39 18.31
C GLY A 293 -7.07 14.73 18.70
N GLY A 294 -7.82 15.46 17.88
CA GLY A 294 -9.20 15.84 18.16
C GLY A 294 -10.13 14.62 18.26
N GLU A 295 -10.04 13.69 17.32
CA GLU A 295 -10.87 12.48 17.30
C GLU A 295 -10.57 11.58 18.51
N PHE A 296 -9.28 11.40 18.84
CA PHE A 296 -8.87 10.61 20.01
C PHE A 296 -9.36 11.25 21.30
N GLY A 297 -9.20 12.58 21.45
CA GLY A 297 -9.67 13.32 22.62
C GLY A 297 -11.18 13.21 22.82
N LEU A 298 -11.96 13.22 21.73
CA LEU A 298 -13.40 13.04 21.79
C LEU A 298 -13.80 11.62 22.21
N LEU A 299 -13.14 10.58 21.68
CA LEU A 299 -13.37 9.20 22.13
C LEU A 299 -13.05 9.00 23.60
N ALA A 300 -11.94 9.57 24.06
CA ALA A 300 -11.48 9.50 25.43
C ALA A 300 -12.42 10.25 26.38
N SER A 301 -12.92 11.43 26.00
CA SER A 301 -13.78 12.26 26.85
C SER A 301 -15.13 11.60 27.17
N VAL A 302 -15.64 10.76 26.27
CA VAL A 302 -16.92 10.03 26.45
C VAL A 302 -16.74 8.59 26.95
N GLY A 303 -15.53 8.22 27.40
CA GLY A 303 -15.26 6.91 27.98
C GLY A 303 -15.26 5.74 26.98
N THR A 304 -15.02 5.99 25.70
CA THR A 304 -14.98 4.92 24.68
C THR A 304 -13.72 4.07 24.86
N GLN A 305 -13.91 2.77 25.11
CA GLN A 305 -12.80 1.84 25.34
C GLN A 305 -12.41 1.01 24.11
N GLU A 306 -13.38 0.75 23.22
CA GLU A 306 -13.18 -0.05 22.01
C GLU A 306 -13.96 0.53 20.86
N ILE A 307 -13.38 0.44 19.66
CA ILE A 307 -13.97 0.88 18.39
C ILE A 307 -13.80 -0.18 17.31
N SER A 308 -14.72 -0.20 16.35
CA SER A 308 -14.59 -0.99 15.13
C SER A 308 -13.85 -0.16 14.08
N VAL A 309 -12.72 -0.66 13.57
CA VAL A 309 -11.90 0.02 12.56
C VAL A 309 -11.60 -0.89 11.39
N TYR A 310 -11.26 -0.30 10.25
CA TYR A 310 -10.74 -1.05 9.11
C TYR A 310 -9.27 -1.42 9.32
N LYS A 311 -8.93 -2.67 9.03
CA LYS A 311 -7.57 -3.20 9.12
C LYS A 311 -6.65 -2.44 8.15
N GLN A 312 -5.55 -1.92 8.68
CA GLN A 312 -4.49 -1.36 7.84
C GLN A 312 -3.81 -2.48 7.01
N PRO A 313 -3.65 -2.31 5.69
CA PRO A 313 -2.99 -3.30 4.85
C PRO A 313 -1.48 -3.33 5.13
N VAL A 314 -0.92 -4.54 5.21
CA VAL A 314 0.54 -4.74 5.27
C VAL A 314 1.11 -4.84 3.85
N VAL A 315 2.15 -4.07 3.55
CA VAL A 315 2.71 -3.95 2.20
C VAL A 315 4.10 -4.55 2.12
N GLY A 316 4.30 -5.57 1.29
CA GLY A 316 5.62 -6.13 1.00
C GLY A 316 6.26 -5.47 -0.21
N VAL A 317 7.56 -5.13 -0.13
CA VAL A 317 8.30 -4.49 -1.23
C VAL A 317 9.48 -5.37 -1.66
N LEU A 318 9.53 -5.72 -2.94
CA LEU A 318 10.53 -6.59 -3.56
C LEU A 318 11.18 -5.89 -4.77
N SER A 319 12.51 -5.88 -4.85
CA SER A 319 13.22 -5.52 -6.09
C SER A 319 13.54 -6.77 -6.91
N THR A 320 13.58 -6.64 -8.24
CA THR A 320 13.94 -7.73 -9.15
C THR A 320 15.00 -7.26 -10.15
N GLY A 321 16.01 -8.10 -10.38
CA GLY A 321 17.03 -7.85 -11.39
C GLY A 321 18.40 -8.37 -10.95
N ASP A 322 19.07 -9.12 -11.83
CA ASP A 322 20.41 -9.64 -11.55
C ASP A 322 21.49 -8.54 -11.53
N GLU A 323 21.19 -7.36 -12.10
CA GLU A 323 22.03 -6.17 -12.01
C GLU A 323 21.95 -5.45 -10.65
N ILE A 324 20.92 -5.75 -9.85
CA ILE A 324 20.56 -5.01 -8.65
C ILE A 324 21.35 -5.53 -7.46
N ILE A 325 22.03 -4.61 -6.76
CA ILE A 325 22.78 -4.91 -5.53
C ILE A 325 22.21 -4.10 -4.35
N PRO A 326 22.38 -4.55 -3.10
CA PRO A 326 21.99 -3.74 -1.94
C PRO A 326 22.62 -2.34 -1.97
N HIS A 327 21.85 -1.32 -1.60
CA HIS A 327 22.30 0.08 -1.65
C HIS A 327 23.43 0.39 -0.66
N ASP A 328 23.49 -0.38 0.43
CA ASP A 328 24.45 -0.31 1.52
C ASP A 328 25.64 -1.26 1.33
N ARG A 329 25.70 -2.01 0.22
CA ARG A 329 26.85 -2.87 -0.09
C ARG A 329 28.13 -2.03 -0.16
N SER A 330 29.11 -2.39 0.65
CA SER A 330 30.43 -1.77 0.65
C SER A 330 31.19 -2.00 -0.65
N GLY A 331 32.10 -1.07 -0.97
CA GLY A 331 32.96 -1.13 -2.15
C GLY A 331 32.34 -0.54 -3.42
N ASP A 332 33.13 -0.56 -4.49
CA ASP A 332 32.77 -0.01 -5.78
C ASP A 332 31.78 -0.89 -6.54
N LEU A 333 31.08 -0.28 -7.51
CA LEU A 333 30.23 -1.01 -8.45
C LEU A 333 31.08 -1.72 -9.48
N LYS A 334 30.76 -2.98 -9.76
CA LYS A 334 31.28 -3.68 -10.94
C LYS A 334 30.50 -3.23 -12.17
N LEU A 335 31.10 -3.43 -13.34
CA LEU A 335 30.43 -3.15 -14.61
C LEU A 335 29.11 -3.91 -14.69
N GLY A 336 28.02 -3.18 -14.95
CA GLY A 336 26.66 -3.73 -15.05
C GLY A 336 25.90 -3.75 -13.73
N GLU A 337 26.52 -3.48 -12.58
CA GLU A 337 25.81 -3.40 -11.30
C GLU A 337 25.20 -2.02 -11.08
N VAL A 338 24.02 -1.99 -10.46
CA VAL A 338 23.39 -0.76 -9.96
C VAL A 338 22.85 -0.97 -8.55
N ARG A 339 22.93 0.07 -7.72
CA ARG A 339 22.39 0.03 -6.36
C ARG A 339 20.86 0.02 -6.38
N ASP A 340 20.28 -0.81 -5.53
CA ASP A 340 18.84 -0.90 -5.31
C ASP A 340 18.31 0.38 -4.66
N THR A 341 17.81 1.29 -5.47
CA THR A 341 17.25 2.56 -5.01
C THR A 341 15.73 2.49 -4.82
N ASN A 342 15.05 1.61 -5.56
CA ASN A 342 13.60 1.57 -5.58
C ASN A 342 13.02 0.98 -4.30
N ARG A 343 13.48 -0.20 -3.88
CA ARG A 343 12.95 -0.86 -2.68
C ARG A 343 13.07 0.00 -1.43
N PRO A 344 14.25 0.55 -1.05
CA PRO A 344 14.33 1.42 0.13
C PRO A 344 13.45 2.67 -0.03
N THR A 345 13.34 3.26 -1.23
CA THR A 345 12.48 4.42 -1.48
C THR A 345 10.99 4.09 -1.37
N LEU A 346 10.56 2.93 -1.85
CA LEU A 346 9.17 2.48 -1.76
C LEU A 346 8.81 2.11 -0.32
N LEU A 347 9.72 1.46 0.42
CA LEU A 347 9.55 1.19 1.85
C LEU A 347 9.33 2.49 2.64
N THR A 348 10.12 3.54 2.38
CA THR A 348 9.92 4.83 3.04
C THR A 348 8.66 5.55 2.57
N ALA A 349 8.29 5.45 1.29
CA ALA A 349 7.06 6.04 0.77
C ALA A 349 5.79 5.41 1.38
N VAL A 350 5.77 4.09 1.54
CA VAL A 350 4.69 3.33 2.20
C VAL A 350 4.56 3.77 3.66
N ARG A 351 5.67 3.76 4.41
CA ARG A 351 5.68 4.19 5.82
C ARG A 351 5.29 5.66 5.98
N GLY A 352 5.77 6.52 5.09
CA GLY A 352 5.43 7.94 5.06
C GLY A 352 3.95 8.20 4.75
N SER A 353 3.25 7.22 4.18
CA SER A 353 1.80 7.26 3.93
C SER A 353 0.99 6.65 5.10
N GLY A 354 1.66 6.23 6.19
CA GLY A 354 1.03 5.68 7.39
C GLY A 354 0.81 4.15 7.37
N PHE A 355 1.35 3.44 6.38
CA PHE A 355 1.16 1.99 6.24
C PHE A 355 2.39 1.18 6.67
N GLU A 356 2.15 -0.06 7.11
CA GLU A 356 3.21 -1.00 7.43
C GLU A 356 3.92 -1.48 6.15
N ALA A 357 5.25 -1.44 6.15
CA ALA A 357 6.08 -1.85 5.02
C ALA A 357 7.09 -2.94 5.42
N VAL A 358 6.99 -4.09 4.76
CA VAL A 358 7.84 -5.26 4.91
C VAL A 358 8.85 -5.33 3.78
N ASP A 359 10.12 -5.41 4.13
CA ASP A 359 11.21 -5.58 3.16
C ASP A 359 11.33 -7.04 2.72
N LEU A 360 11.05 -7.31 1.45
CA LEU A 360 11.13 -8.66 0.86
C LEU A 360 12.47 -8.91 0.17
N GLY A 361 13.39 -7.93 0.19
CA GLY A 361 14.73 -8.05 -0.40
C GLY A 361 14.76 -7.93 -1.92
N ILE A 362 15.76 -8.60 -2.51
CA ILE A 362 16.03 -8.59 -3.96
C ILE A 362 15.87 -10.02 -4.48
N ALA A 363 14.95 -10.23 -5.42
CA ALA A 363 14.80 -11.51 -6.11
C ALA A 363 15.70 -11.56 -7.35
N SER A 364 16.40 -12.68 -7.53
CA SER A 364 17.16 -12.97 -8.75
C SER A 364 16.24 -13.30 -9.92
N ASP A 365 16.68 -13.03 -11.14
CA ASP A 365 15.96 -13.36 -12.39
C ASP A 365 16.11 -14.84 -12.79
N LYS A 366 16.48 -15.71 -11.84
CA LYS A 366 16.59 -17.15 -12.07
C LYS A 366 15.20 -17.81 -12.10
N PRO A 367 14.98 -18.80 -13.00
CA PRO A 367 13.73 -19.55 -13.05
C PRO A 367 13.33 -20.09 -11.67
N GLY A 368 12.10 -19.81 -11.24
CA GLY A 368 11.52 -20.28 -9.97
C GLY A 368 11.88 -19.45 -8.72
N ALA A 369 12.95 -18.65 -8.75
CA ALA A 369 13.32 -17.80 -7.60
C ALA A 369 12.27 -16.70 -7.36
N LEU A 370 11.87 -15.99 -8.42
CA LEU A 370 10.81 -14.98 -8.36
C LEU A 370 9.46 -15.58 -7.92
N GLU A 371 9.11 -16.76 -8.43
CA GLU A 371 7.88 -17.45 -8.02
C GLU A 371 7.89 -17.75 -6.52
N THR A 372 8.99 -18.30 -6.01
CA THR A 372 9.14 -18.65 -4.59
C THR A 372 9.01 -17.41 -3.72
N ALA A 373 9.75 -16.34 -4.05
CA ALA A 373 9.70 -15.07 -3.33
C ALA A 373 8.29 -14.47 -3.28
N LEU A 374 7.56 -14.49 -4.41
CA LEU A 374 6.18 -14.00 -4.47
C LEU A 374 5.23 -14.86 -3.65
N ARG A 375 5.36 -16.20 -3.69
CA ARG A 375 4.52 -17.10 -2.88
C ARG A 375 4.74 -16.89 -1.40
N ASP A 376 5.98 -16.73 -0.97
CA ASP A 376 6.31 -16.50 0.44
C ASP A 376 5.79 -15.14 0.91
N ALA A 377 5.99 -14.09 0.10
CA ALA A 377 5.46 -12.76 0.38
C ALA A 377 3.93 -12.77 0.52
N LEU A 378 3.21 -13.40 -0.42
CA LEU A 378 1.75 -13.46 -0.41
C LEU A 378 1.16 -14.17 0.84
N ARG A 379 1.97 -14.90 1.61
CA ARG A 379 1.54 -15.49 2.89
C ARG A 379 1.56 -14.48 4.03
N THR A 380 2.44 -13.48 3.98
CA THR A 380 2.72 -12.57 5.11
C THR A 380 2.18 -11.17 4.91
N VAL A 381 2.00 -10.70 3.65
CA VAL A 381 1.55 -9.34 3.35
C VAL A 381 0.24 -9.31 2.58
N ASP A 382 -0.49 -8.19 2.64
CA ASP A 382 -1.79 -8.00 1.98
C ASP A 382 -1.64 -7.47 0.54
N ILE A 383 -0.62 -6.64 0.30
CA ILE A 383 -0.23 -6.16 -1.03
C ILE A 383 1.26 -6.43 -1.26
N VAL A 384 1.63 -6.88 -2.45
CA VAL A 384 3.03 -6.96 -2.90
C VAL A 384 3.31 -5.86 -3.92
N ILE A 385 4.36 -5.08 -3.68
CA ILE A 385 4.94 -4.15 -4.65
C ILE A 385 6.24 -4.77 -5.16
N THR A 386 6.36 -4.90 -6.47
CA THR A 386 7.65 -5.21 -7.11
C THR A 386 8.18 -4.01 -7.88
N SER A 387 9.50 -3.90 -8.03
CA SER A 387 10.12 -2.93 -8.92
C SER A 387 11.19 -3.57 -9.79
N GLY A 388 11.19 -3.24 -11.08
CA GLY A 388 12.01 -3.94 -12.07
C GLY A 388 11.23 -5.04 -12.79
N GLY A 389 11.83 -5.66 -13.82
CA GLY A 389 11.26 -6.86 -14.47
C GLY A 389 9.89 -6.70 -15.15
N VAL A 390 9.41 -5.48 -15.47
CA VAL A 390 8.05 -5.21 -15.99
C VAL A 390 7.96 -4.68 -17.43
N SER A 391 9.08 -4.68 -18.16
CA SER A 391 9.21 -4.01 -19.46
C SER A 391 8.73 -4.90 -20.63
N MET A 392 9.48 -4.91 -21.73
CA MET A 392 9.30 -5.82 -22.88
C MET A 392 10.56 -6.70 -23.07
N GLY A 393 11.41 -6.76 -22.05
CA GLY A 393 12.73 -7.40 -22.11
C GLY A 393 12.66 -8.91 -22.00
N GLU A 394 13.82 -9.55 -22.24
CA GLU A 394 13.91 -11.01 -22.20
C GLU A 394 13.58 -11.61 -20.83
N LEU A 395 13.88 -10.84 -19.79
CA LEU A 395 13.76 -11.14 -18.38
C LEU A 395 12.50 -10.52 -17.72
N ASP A 396 11.47 -10.11 -18.49
CA ASP A 396 10.16 -9.80 -17.89
C ASP A 396 9.46 -11.11 -17.49
N LEU A 397 9.91 -11.66 -16.36
CA LEU A 397 9.42 -12.90 -15.79
C LEU A 397 8.16 -12.67 -14.94
N LEU A 398 7.84 -11.43 -14.62
CA LEU A 398 6.83 -11.14 -13.63
C LEU A 398 5.41 -11.38 -14.15
N LYS A 399 5.06 -10.85 -15.33
CA LYS A 399 3.73 -11.09 -15.92
C LYS A 399 3.48 -12.59 -16.16
N PRO A 400 4.43 -13.35 -16.75
CA PRO A 400 4.29 -14.80 -16.88
C PRO A 400 4.18 -15.54 -15.54
N THR A 401 4.96 -15.15 -14.53
CA THR A 401 4.90 -15.79 -13.20
C THR A 401 3.53 -15.57 -12.55
N ILE A 402 2.99 -14.35 -12.64
CA ILE A 402 1.66 -14.03 -12.10
C ILE A 402 0.57 -14.88 -12.80
N GLU A 403 0.52 -14.89 -14.13
CA GLU A 403 -0.52 -15.62 -14.87
C GLU A 403 -0.37 -17.14 -14.73
N ARG A 404 0.83 -17.66 -15.00
CA ARG A 404 1.04 -19.11 -15.22
C ARG A 404 1.34 -19.87 -13.94
N SER A 405 2.16 -19.30 -13.05
CA SER A 405 2.55 -19.97 -11.81
C SER A 405 1.60 -19.67 -10.66
N LEU A 406 1.21 -18.40 -10.50
CA LEU A 406 0.38 -17.97 -9.38
C LEU A 406 -1.12 -18.06 -9.67
N GLY A 407 -1.52 -18.24 -10.94
CA GLY A 407 -2.93 -18.26 -11.36
C GLY A 407 -3.62 -16.93 -11.14
N GLY A 408 -2.86 -15.83 -11.20
CA GLY A 408 -3.36 -14.48 -11.06
C GLY A 408 -3.89 -13.89 -12.36
N THR A 409 -4.65 -12.81 -12.22
CA THR A 409 -5.20 -12.02 -13.32
C THR A 409 -4.47 -10.69 -13.40
N ILE A 410 -3.95 -10.37 -14.58
CA ILE A 410 -3.39 -9.05 -14.87
C ILE A 410 -4.50 -8.16 -15.41
N HIS A 411 -4.82 -7.09 -14.68
CA HIS A 411 -5.90 -6.16 -15.02
C HIS A 411 -5.42 -5.13 -16.05
N PHE A 412 -4.18 -4.67 -15.91
CA PHE A 412 -3.48 -3.91 -16.93
C PHE A 412 -1.97 -4.07 -16.80
N GLY A 413 -1.25 -3.87 -17.91
CA GLY A 413 0.22 -3.92 -17.95
C GLY A 413 0.90 -2.67 -18.52
N ARG A 414 0.12 -1.70 -19.02
CA ARG A 414 0.63 -0.46 -19.63
C ARG A 414 -0.33 0.71 -19.43
N VAL A 415 0.24 1.86 -19.08
CA VAL A 415 -0.50 3.12 -18.87
C VAL A 415 0.07 4.24 -19.75
N SER A 416 -0.80 5.06 -20.33
CA SER A 416 -0.45 6.21 -21.18
C SER A 416 -0.04 7.41 -20.33
N MET A 417 1.15 7.33 -19.74
CA MET A 417 1.65 8.35 -18.84
C MET A 417 3.17 8.52 -18.90
N LYS A 418 3.66 9.62 -18.34
CA LYS A 418 5.07 9.95 -18.19
C LYS A 418 5.34 10.55 -16.80
N PRO A 419 6.33 10.05 -16.05
CA PRO A 419 6.93 8.70 -16.15
C PRO A 419 5.89 7.62 -15.76
N GLY A 420 6.18 6.33 -15.95
CA GLY A 420 5.30 5.26 -15.42
C GLY A 420 4.72 4.23 -16.41
N LYS A 421 5.03 4.35 -17.71
CA LYS A 421 4.40 3.54 -18.78
C LYS A 421 4.22 2.03 -18.49
N PRO A 422 5.24 1.26 -18.04
CA PRO A 422 5.12 -0.20 -17.91
C PRO A 422 4.57 -0.67 -16.56
N THR A 423 3.73 0.13 -15.91
CA THR A 423 3.10 -0.27 -14.62
C THR A 423 2.10 -1.38 -14.85
N THR A 424 2.15 -2.41 -14.00
CA THR A 424 1.22 -3.53 -14.01
C THR A 424 0.46 -3.60 -12.69
N PHE A 425 -0.84 -3.88 -12.78
CA PHE A 425 -1.67 -4.22 -11.63
C PHE A 425 -2.32 -5.58 -11.86
N ALA A 426 -2.23 -6.44 -10.85
CA ALA A 426 -2.74 -7.79 -10.90
C ALA A 426 -3.33 -8.20 -9.56
N THR A 427 -4.14 -9.25 -9.60
CA THR A 427 -4.63 -9.90 -8.39
C THR A 427 -4.41 -11.40 -8.44
N VAL A 428 -3.98 -11.98 -7.32
CA VAL A 428 -3.69 -13.41 -7.19
C VAL A 428 -4.64 -14.05 -6.18
N PRO A 429 -5.26 -15.21 -6.49
CA PRO A 429 -6.01 -15.97 -5.51
C PRO A 429 -5.06 -16.79 -4.63
N VAL A 430 -5.08 -16.51 -3.33
CA VAL A 430 -4.22 -17.14 -2.32
C VAL A 430 -5.10 -17.95 -1.37
N LYS A 431 -4.76 -19.23 -1.15
CA LYS A 431 -5.45 -20.04 -0.14
C LYS A 431 -4.87 -19.73 1.24
N PRO A 432 -5.65 -19.18 2.19
CA PRO A 432 -5.18 -18.97 3.56
C PRO A 432 -4.93 -20.33 4.25
N ASN A 433 -4.06 -20.34 5.27
CA ASN A 433 -3.87 -21.54 6.08
C ASN A 433 -5.14 -21.92 6.88
N ASP A 434 -5.94 -20.92 7.26
CA ASP A 434 -7.06 -21.07 8.20
C ASP A 434 -8.45 -21.10 7.53
N SER A 435 -8.53 -21.18 6.20
CA SER A 435 -9.81 -21.21 5.47
C SER A 435 -9.74 -22.01 4.17
N SER A 436 -10.87 -22.62 3.79
CA SER A 436 -11.05 -23.26 2.48
C SER A 436 -11.12 -22.25 1.34
N ASP A 437 -11.54 -21.01 1.60
CA ASP A 437 -11.81 -20.01 0.57
C ASP A 437 -10.56 -19.23 0.19
N ARG A 438 -10.30 -19.11 -1.11
CA ARG A 438 -9.17 -18.34 -1.62
C ARG A 438 -9.43 -16.85 -1.43
N LYS A 439 -8.57 -16.17 -0.68
CA LYS A 439 -8.54 -14.70 -0.58
C LYS A 439 -7.77 -14.12 -1.74
N ARG A 440 -8.28 -13.04 -2.32
CA ARG A 440 -7.60 -12.28 -3.38
C ARG A 440 -6.57 -11.35 -2.74
N LYS A 441 -5.35 -11.32 -3.27
CA LYS A 441 -4.31 -10.34 -2.90
C LYS A 441 -3.86 -9.53 -4.11
N ALA A 442 -3.50 -8.27 -3.89
CA ALA A 442 -3.08 -7.35 -4.93
C ALA A 442 -1.56 -7.40 -5.15
N ILE A 443 -1.13 -7.33 -6.40
CA ILE A 443 0.27 -7.17 -6.80
C ILE A 443 0.37 -5.94 -7.69
N PHE A 444 1.26 -5.02 -7.34
CA PHE A 444 1.65 -3.89 -8.17
C PHE A 444 3.07 -4.09 -8.64
N SER A 445 3.28 -3.97 -9.95
CA SER A 445 4.59 -4.10 -10.54
C SER A 445 5.01 -2.79 -11.17
N LEU A 446 5.92 -2.11 -10.49
CA LEU A 446 6.31 -0.75 -10.80
C LEU A 446 7.54 -0.72 -11.72
N PRO A 447 7.70 0.33 -12.53
CA PRO A 447 8.83 0.41 -13.44
C PRO A 447 10.17 0.48 -12.70
N GLY A 448 11.21 -0.19 -13.23
CA GLY A 448 12.55 -0.17 -12.62
C GLY A 448 13.24 1.20 -12.58
N ASN A 449 12.76 2.17 -13.35
CA ASN A 449 13.25 3.55 -13.31
C ASN A 449 12.81 4.26 -12.02
N PRO A 450 13.72 4.78 -11.18
CA PRO A 450 13.36 5.23 -9.83
C PRO A 450 12.29 6.32 -9.73
N ALA A 451 12.35 7.36 -10.56
CA ALA A 451 11.32 8.40 -10.51
C ALA A 451 9.97 7.87 -10.99
N SER A 452 9.96 6.89 -11.91
CA SER A 452 8.72 6.23 -12.31
C SER A 452 8.11 5.44 -11.15
N ALA A 453 8.92 4.67 -10.42
CA ALA A 453 8.44 3.83 -9.32
C ALA A 453 7.69 4.67 -8.26
N VAL A 454 8.27 5.80 -7.86
CA VAL A 454 7.63 6.70 -6.88
C VAL A 454 6.36 7.33 -7.44
N VAL A 455 6.38 7.86 -8.67
CA VAL A 455 5.15 8.41 -9.29
C VAL A 455 4.04 7.37 -9.34
N THR A 456 4.37 6.13 -9.73
CA THR A 456 3.37 5.06 -9.88
C THR A 456 2.89 4.52 -8.54
N TYR A 457 3.73 4.55 -7.50
CA TYR A 457 3.28 4.29 -6.12
C TYR A 457 2.22 5.30 -5.71
N GLN A 458 2.52 6.59 -5.86
CA GLN A 458 1.63 7.69 -5.47
C GLN A 458 0.30 7.67 -6.23
N LEU A 459 0.34 7.34 -7.52
CA LEU A 459 -0.86 7.35 -8.38
C LEU A 459 -1.68 6.07 -8.31
N PHE A 460 -1.09 4.90 -8.02
CA PHE A 460 -1.80 3.62 -8.19
C PHE A 460 -1.83 2.79 -6.92
N VAL A 461 -0.72 2.70 -6.21
CA VAL A 461 -0.63 1.89 -4.99
C VAL A 461 -1.32 2.60 -3.83
N LEU A 462 -1.04 3.88 -3.63
CA LEU A 462 -1.63 4.66 -2.53
C LEU A 462 -3.17 4.66 -2.56
N PRO A 463 -3.85 4.88 -3.70
CA PRO A 463 -5.31 4.75 -3.75
C PRO A 463 -5.83 3.36 -3.34
N ALA A 464 -5.12 2.28 -3.73
CA ALA A 464 -5.49 0.93 -3.34
C ALA A 464 -5.34 0.70 -1.82
N LEU A 465 -4.26 1.23 -1.23
CA LEU A 465 -4.03 1.18 0.21
C LEU A 465 -5.12 1.93 0.97
N GLN A 466 -5.48 3.13 0.53
CA GLN A 466 -6.55 3.94 1.11
C GLN A 466 -7.90 3.20 1.03
N LYS A 467 -8.24 2.56 -0.10
CA LYS A 467 -9.44 1.71 -0.20
C LYS A 467 -9.42 0.58 0.83
N MET A 468 -8.31 -0.17 0.92
CA MET A 468 -8.18 -1.30 1.84
C MET A 468 -8.18 -0.88 3.31
N ALA A 469 -7.76 0.35 3.62
CA ALA A 469 -7.83 0.96 4.94
C ALA A 469 -9.17 1.66 5.22
N GLY A 470 -10.14 1.57 4.31
CA GLY A 470 -11.50 2.06 4.51
C GLY A 470 -11.69 3.57 4.37
N PHE A 471 -10.72 4.29 3.79
CA PHE A 471 -10.89 5.70 3.46
C PHE A 471 -12.06 5.89 2.48
N SER A 472 -12.77 7.01 2.61
CA SER A 472 -13.81 7.38 1.66
C SER A 472 -13.21 7.87 0.33
N PRO A 473 -13.83 7.56 -0.82
CA PRO A 473 -13.41 8.11 -2.11
C PRO A 473 -13.64 9.63 -2.18
N PRO A 474 -12.95 10.35 -3.08
CA PRO A 474 -11.97 9.85 -4.04
C PRO A 474 -10.63 9.48 -3.38
N TRP A 475 -10.12 8.29 -3.71
CA TRP A 475 -8.81 7.84 -3.24
C TRP A 475 -7.68 8.45 -4.08
N GLY A 476 -6.56 8.73 -3.42
CA GLY A 476 -5.33 9.24 -3.97
C GLY A 476 -4.84 10.48 -3.23
N LEU A 477 -3.99 11.23 -3.92
CA LEU A 477 -3.45 12.48 -3.42
C LEU A 477 -4.47 13.63 -3.61
N PRO A 478 -4.55 14.58 -2.68
CA PRO A 478 -5.33 15.79 -2.86
C PRO A 478 -4.93 16.53 -4.14
N LYS A 479 -5.93 16.87 -4.96
CA LYS A 479 -5.72 17.66 -6.19
C LYS A 479 -6.03 19.13 -5.91
N VAL A 480 -5.08 20.00 -6.19
CA VAL A 480 -5.19 21.44 -5.99
C VAL A 480 -4.83 22.20 -7.26
N LYS A 481 -5.31 23.44 -7.39
CA LYS A 481 -4.86 24.35 -8.45
C LYS A 481 -3.63 25.12 -7.98
N VAL A 482 -2.61 25.18 -8.82
CA VAL A 482 -1.36 25.91 -8.57
C VAL A 482 -1.03 26.83 -9.74
N VAL A 483 -0.35 27.93 -9.46
CA VAL A 483 0.14 28.91 -10.43
C VAL A 483 1.57 28.56 -10.82
N LEU A 484 1.87 28.44 -12.11
CA LEU A 484 3.23 28.16 -12.57
C LEU A 484 4.16 29.36 -12.39
N GLU A 485 5.32 29.14 -11.77
CA GLU A 485 6.35 30.18 -11.59
C GLU A 485 7.21 30.40 -12.83
N HIS A 486 7.18 29.46 -13.76
CA HIS A 486 7.94 29.49 -14.99
C HIS A 486 7.25 28.67 -16.08
N GLU A 487 7.80 28.80 -17.27
CA GLU A 487 7.37 28.09 -18.45
C GLU A 487 7.58 26.55 -18.31
N VAL A 488 6.57 25.73 -18.61
CA VAL A 488 6.65 24.26 -18.58
C VAL A 488 6.26 23.65 -19.93
N ARG A 489 7.23 23.01 -20.58
CA ARG A 489 7.01 22.28 -21.83
C ARG A 489 6.20 21.00 -21.60
N MET A 490 5.24 20.73 -22.49
CA MET A 490 4.36 19.57 -22.40
C MET A 490 4.76 18.42 -23.33
N ASP A 491 4.37 17.20 -22.97
CA ASP A 491 4.48 16.02 -23.82
C ASP A 491 3.25 15.93 -24.75
N PRO A 492 3.43 15.84 -26.08
CA PRO A 492 2.31 15.86 -27.02
C PRO A 492 1.49 14.57 -27.05
N LYS A 493 1.97 13.47 -26.43
CA LYS A 493 1.38 12.14 -26.58
C LYS A 493 0.84 11.56 -25.28
N ARG A 494 1.38 11.97 -24.13
CA ARG A 494 1.07 11.34 -22.83
C ARG A 494 0.85 12.38 -21.76
N ALA A 495 -0.06 12.07 -20.83
CA ALA A 495 -0.16 12.83 -19.59
C ALA A 495 1.18 12.76 -18.85
N GLU A 496 1.68 13.91 -18.40
CA GLU A 496 2.93 14.01 -17.65
C GLU A 496 2.67 14.41 -16.21
N TYR A 497 3.21 13.62 -15.28
CA TYR A 497 3.21 13.87 -13.84
C TYR A 497 4.56 14.47 -13.48
N HIS A 498 4.62 15.80 -13.57
CA HIS A 498 5.85 16.58 -13.48
C HIS A 498 6.17 16.90 -12.01
N ARG A 499 7.36 16.56 -11.52
CA ARG A 499 7.73 16.80 -10.13
C ARG A 499 7.96 18.28 -9.91
N ALA A 500 7.30 18.83 -8.88
CA ALA A 500 7.37 20.22 -8.53
C ALA A 500 7.43 20.41 -7.00
N VAL A 501 7.90 21.59 -6.62
CA VAL A 501 7.75 22.15 -5.28
C VAL A 501 6.57 23.12 -5.34
N VAL A 502 5.62 22.96 -4.43
CA VAL A 502 4.45 23.81 -4.25
C VAL A 502 4.60 24.58 -2.95
N GLU A 503 4.49 25.90 -3.06
CA GLU A 503 4.65 26.85 -1.96
C GLU A 503 3.42 27.75 -1.86
N ALA A 504 3.02 28.09 -0.63
CA ALA A 504 2.08 29.16 -0.38
C ALA A 504 2.82 30.49 -0.29
N LYS A 505 2.33 31.52 -1.00
CA LYS A 505 2.91 32.88 -0.99
C LYS A 505 2.00 33.87 -0.24
N GLU A 506 2.51 35.09 -0.03
CA GLU A 506 1.84 36.18 0.70
C GLU A 506 0.46 36.56 0.13
N ASP A 507 0.23 36.35 -1.16
CA ASP A 507 -1.06 36.60 -1.81
C ASP A 507 -2.11 35.50 -1.53
N GLY A 508 -1.74 34.48 -0.74
CA GLY A 508 -2.58 33.34 -0.40
C GLY A 508 -2.72 32.29 -1.49
N LEU A 509 -2.03 32.43 -2.62
CA LEU A 509 -2.06 31.45 -3.72
C LEU A 509 -0.95 30.40 -3.57
N LEU A 510 -1.21 29.24 -4.17
CA LEU A 510 -0.22 28.17 -4.31
C LEU A 510 0.54 28.33 -5.62
N TYR A 511 1.86 28.36 -5.52
CA TYR A 511 2.78 28.46 -6.65
C TYR A 511 3.58 27.19 -6.82
N ALA A 512 3.83 26.81 -8.07
CA ALA A 512 4.58 25.61 -8.40
C ALA A 512 5.84 25.91 -9.21
N THR A 513 6.94 25.31 -8.75
CA THR A 513 8.25 25.36 -9.39
C THR A 513 8.72 23.93 -9.71
N SER A 514 8.98 23.64 -10.99
CA SER A 514 9.64 22.41 -11.43
C SER A 514 10.93 22.12 -10.66
N THR A 515 11.17 20.85 -10.38
CA THR A 515 12.47 20.37 -9.85
C THR A 515 13.57 20.27 -10.92
N GLY A 516 13.38 20.89 -12.09
CA GLY A 516 14.32 20.87 -13.22
C GLY A 516 14.20 19.60 -14.07
N PHE A 517 15.31 18.99 -14.47
CA PHE A 517 15.30 17.85 -15.41
C PHE A 517 14.46 16.65 -14.93
N GLN A 518 13.42 16.30 -15.70
CA GLN A 518 12.38 15.33 -15.36
C GLN A 518 12.63 13.88 -15.85
N ARG A 519 13.86 13.51 -16.21
CA ARG A 519 14.16 12.15 -16.73
C ARG A 519 13.73 11.06 -15.74
N SER A 520 13.08 10.00 -16.23
CA SER A 520 12.50 8.94 -15.38
C SER A 520 13.52 8.16 -14.55
N SER A 521 14.78 8.09 -14.98
CA SER A 521 15.86 7.45 -14.24
C SER A 521 16.46 8.34 -13.14
N ARG A 522 16.15 9.65 -13.13
CA ARG A 522 16.76 10.62 -12.21
C ARG A 522 15.95 10.72 -10.92
N ILE A 523 16.27 9.87 -9.93
CA ILE A 523 15.64 9.94 -8.60
C ILE A 523 15.82 11.30 -7.93
N GLY A 524 16.94 11.99 -8.20
CA GLY A 524 17.20 13.32 -7.65
C GLY A 524 16.15 14.39 -7.99
N SER A 525 15.28 14.16 -8.98
CA SER A 525 14.11 15.03 -9.25
C SER A 525 13.04 14.99 -8.16
N PHE A 526 13.07 14.01 -7.26
CA PHE A 526 12.18 13.95 -6.09
C PHE A 526 12.74 14.67 -4.87
N LYS A 527 14.01 15.10 -4.90
CA LYS A 527 14.59 15.87 -3.78
C LYS A 527 13.82 17.19 -3.65
N GLY A 528 13.11 17.34 -2.53
CA GLY A 528 12.30 18.52 -2.23
C GLY A 528 10.95 18.59 -2.95
N ALA A 529 10.65 17.65 -3.85
CA ALA A 529 9.35 17.62 -4.52
C ALA A 529 8.25 17.27 -3.52
N ASN A 530 7.22 18.12 -3.42
CA ASN A 530 6.03 17.87 -2.62
C ASN A 530 4.77 17.75 -3.48
N ALA A 531 4.87 17.87 -4.81
CA ALA A 531 3.73 17.75 -5.71
C ALA A 531 4.08 17.17 -7.09
N LEU A 532 3.04 16.66 -7.77
CA LEU A 532 3.06 16.26 -9.18
C LEU A 532 2.10 17.15 -9.97
N LEU A 533 2.62 17.99 -10.87
CA LEU A 533 1.77 18.72 -11.81
C LEU A 533 1.16 17.74 -12.80
N CYS A 534 -0.16 17.83 -13.00
CA CYS A 534 -0.93 17.04 -13.94
C CYS A 534 -0.96 17.74 -15.30
N LEU A 535 0.01 17.44 -16.16
CA LEU A 535 0.10 18.04 -17.48
C LEU A 535 -0.64 17.17 -18.50
N PRO A 536 -1.67 17.69 -19.19
CA PRO A 536 -2.39 16.91 -20.20
C PRO A 536 -1.53 16.64 -21.44
N PRO A 537 -1.84 15.58 -22.21
CA PRO A 537 -1.15 15.28 -23.46
C PRO A 537 -1.49 16.33 -24.53
N ARG A 538 -0.63 17.35 -24.70
CA ARG A 538 -0.79 18.35 -25.76
C ARG A 538 0.57 18.93 -26.19
N PRO A 539 0.74 19.31 -27.47
CA PRO A 539 1.95 20.00 -27.90
C PRO A 539 2.02 21.42 -27.30
N GLY A 540 3.22 21.98 -27.31
CA GLY A 540 3.48 23.34 -26.86
C GLY A 540 3.88 23.43 -25.40
N THR A 541 3.57 24.57 -24.81
CA THR A 541 4.12 24.99 -23.54
C THR A 541 3.08 25.75 -22.71
N LEU A 542 3.09 25.55 -21.39
CA LEU A 542 2.35 26.36 -20.43
C LEU A 542 3.21 27.55 -20.00
N ALA A 543 2.67 28.76 -20.08
CA ALA A 543 3.35 29.97 -19.67
C ALA A 543 3.38 30.15 -18.14
N ARG A 544 4.31 30.97 -17.67
CA ARG A 544 4.32 31.49 -16.29
C ARG A 544 2.98 32.19 -15.99
N GLY A 545 2.44 31.96 -14.79
CA GLY A 545 1.15 32.51 -14.36
C GLY A 545 -0.06 31.67 -14.73
N GLU A 546 0.07 30.67 -15.61
CA GLU A 546 -1.01 29.74 -15.90
C GLU A 546 -1.31 28.84 -14.70
N LYS A 547 -2.60 28.50 -14.54
CA LYS A 547 -3.07 27.60 -13.49
C LYS A 547 -3.14 26.16 -13.99
N VAL A 548 -2.57 25.24 -13.23
CA VAL A 548 -2.56 23.80 -13.53
C VAL A 548 -2.97 22.99 -12.32
N ASP A 549 -3.48 21.77 -12.53
CA ASP A 549 -3.74 20.84 -11.44
C ASP A 549 -2.43 20.24 -10.93
N ALA A 550 -2.33 20.09 -9.60
CA ALA A 550 -1.23 19.43 -8.93
C ALA A 550 -1.75 18.42 -7.92
N LEU A 551 -1.11 17.26 -7.82
CA LEU A 551 -1.33 16.27 -6.77
C LEU A 551 -0.32 16.50 -5.65
N LEU A 552 -0.79 16.79 -4.44
CA LEU A 552 0.07 17.05 -3.29
C LEU A 552 0.54 15.75 -2.64
N MET A 553 1.83 15.47 -2.70
CA MET A 553 2.50 14.31 -2.09
C MET A 553 3.04 14.60 -0.68
N GLY A 554 3.23 15.88 -0.34
CA GLY A 554 3.82 16.30 0.92
C GLY A 554 3.26 17.62 1.40
N LYS A 555 3.82 18.13 2.51
CA LYS A 555 3.40 19.41 3.09
C LYS A 555 3.65 20.56 2.12
N ILE A 556 2.69 21.49 2.07
CA ILE A 556 2.88 22.79 1.44
C ILE A 556 3.90 23.56 2.28
N ILE A 557 4.87 24.18 1.62
CA ILE A 557 5.90 24.99 2.27
C ILE A 557 5.45 26.45 2.17
N SER A 558 5.67 27.26 3.20
CA SER A 558 5.46 28.71 3.10
C SER A 558 6.73 29.36 2.57
N ALA A 559 6.60 30.21 1.55
CA ALA A 559 7.67 31.14 1.21
C ALA A 559 7.80 32.15 2.35
N LEU A 560 8.98 32.21 2.98
CA LEU A 560 9.32 33.22 3.98
C LEU A 560 9.52 34.59 3.33
#